data_AF-I6ZT55-F1
#
_entry.id   AF-I6ZT55-F1
#
_cell.length_a   1.000
_cell.length_b   1.000
_cell.length_c   1.000
_cell.angle_alpha   90.00
_cell.angle_beta   90.00
_cell.angle_gamma   90.00
#
_symmetry.space_group_name_H-M   'P 1'
#
loop_
_entity.id
_entity.type
_entity.pdbx_description
1 polymer ?
#
loop_
_entity_poly.entity_id
_entity_poly.type
_entity_poly.pdbx_seq_one_letter_code
_entity_poly.pdbx_strand_id
1 'polypeptide(L)'
;MSEASVIVHPLVLLSAVDHYKRKGTKRVAGILLGNEDGEIHITESFACIFEEDEDGWFIDTSYIRSMFELFYKVNHKLKIMGWYHTGPRMYENDLDITRSLSKFVESPFLTIINVHLGENDLPIQAFKLDEQDEFIHVGCSIEAEEAEEVGVEHLIRDIREEASGSIAAKINGIKESLLVYKGVLGEIRSYLEDVIKGHISPSQEIIDLCQEIINSIPKLEKPLDENLSDCYVSALAKTVIALNDLRRNRLENGIEMNTP
;
A
#
# COMPACT_ATOMS: atom_id res chain seq x y z
N MET A 1 -0.78 -23.62 -3.25
CA MET A 1 -1.68 -22.93 -2.30
C MET A 1 -1.88 -21.54 -2.87
N SER A 2 -3.11 -21.14 -3.16
CA SER A 2 -3.38 -19.80 -3.70
C SER A 2 -2.82 -18.76 -2.74
N GLU A 3 -1.88 -17.93 -3.20
CA GLU A 3 -1.48 -16.72 -2.48
C GLU A 3 -2.75 -15.89 -2.29
N ALA A 4 -3.29 -15.89 -1.08
CA ALA A 4 -4.49 -15.14 -0.77
C ALA A 4 -4.13 -13.66 -0.78
N SER A 5 -4.53 -12.92 -1.82
CA SER A 5 -4.41 -11.47 -1.83
C SER A 5 -5.42 -10.86 -0.88
N VAL A 6 -4.98 -9.95 -0.01
CA VAL A 6 -5.83 -9.25 0.94
C VAL A 6 -6.12 -7.85 0.42
N ILE A 7 -7.39 -7.57 0.16
CA ILE A 7 -7.86 -6.28 -0.32
C ILE A 7 -8.41 -5.50 0.87
N VAL A 8 -7.84 -4.33 1.13
CA VAL A 8 -8.27 -3.45 2.21
C VAL A 8 -9.00 -2.24 1.64
N HIS A 9 -10.24 -2.03 2.07
CA HIS A 9 -11.02 -0.88 1.67
C HIS A 9 -10.53 0.41 2.33
N PRO A 10 -10.53 1.56 1.63
CA PRO A 10 -10.14 2.87 2.19
C PRO A 10 -10.86 3.23 3.50
N LEU A 11 -12.12 2.82 3.67
CA LEU A 11 -12.89 3.04 4.89
C LEU A 11 -12.20 2.48 6.14
N VAL A 12 -11.53 1.33 6.03
CA VAL A 12 -10.81 0.67 7.13
C VAL A 12 -9.62 1.51 7.57
N LEU A 13 -8.91 2.11 6.62
CA LEU A 13 -7.76 2.98 6.90
C LEU A 13 -8.19 4.25 7.60
N LEU A 14 -9.26 4.88 7.10
CA LEU A 14 -9.81 6.09 7.71
C LEU A 14 -10.29 5.80 9.14
N SER A 15 -10.94 4.66 9.34
CA SER A 15 -11.41 4.20 10.65
C SER A 15 -10.24 3.95 11.61
N ALA A 16 -9.18 3.27 11.19
CA ALA A 16 -8.00 3.02 12.01
C ALA A 16 -7.31 4.33 12.46
N VAL A 17 -7.20 5.31 11.55
CA VAL A 17 -6.65 6.64 11.86
C VAL A 17 -7.56 7.41 12.84
N ASP A 18 -8.88 7.35 12.66
CA ASP A 18 -9.84 7.96 13.60
C ASP A 18 -9.78 7.30 14.99
N HIS A 19 -9.72 5.97 15.05
CA HIS A 19 -9.57 5.22 16.30
C HIS A 19 -8.29 5.60 17.06
N TYR A 20 -7.19 5.77 16.33
CA TYR A 20 -5.92 6.26 16.90
C TYR A 20 -6.08 7.65 17.52
N LYS A 21 -6.65 8.60 16.77
CA LYS A 21 -6.84 9.98 17.22
C LYS A 21 -7.78 10.11 18.42
N ARG A 22 -8.79 9.24 18.54
CA ARG A 22 -9.75 9.27 19.66
C ARG A 22 -9.17 8.74 20.96
N LYS A 23 -8.33 7.69 20.89
CA LYS A 23 -7.76 7.06 22.10
C LYS A 23 -6.52 7.75 22.62
N GLY A 24 -5.69 8.34 21.75
CA GLY A 24 -4.46 9.01 22.15
C GLY A 24 -3.44 8.09 22.83
N THR A 25 -3.56 6.78 22.67
CA THR A 25 -2.63 5.77 23.21
C THR A 25 -1.47 5.52 22.24
N LYS A 26 -0.40 4.88 22.73
CA LYS A 26 0.77 4.50 21.90
C LYS A 26 0.38 3.57 20.75
N ARG A 27 -0.51 2.61 21.04
CA ARG A 27 -0.99 1.60 20.11
C ARG A 27 -2.49 1.42 20.27
N VAL A 28 -3.19 1.24 19.15
CA VAL A 28 -4.60 0.86 19.11
C VAL A 28 -4.72 -0.44 18.34
N ALA A 29 -5.47 -1.39 18.90
CA ALA A 29 -5.87 -2.61 18.24
C ALA A 29 -7.37 -2.61 17.94
N GLY A 30 -7.75 -3.23 16.84
CA GLY A 30 -9.15 -3.43 16.47
C GLY A 30 -9.34 -4.66 15.60
N ILE A 31 -10.60 -5.02 15.39
CA ILE A 31 -10.97 -6.21 14.64
C ILE A 31 -11.32 -5.82 13.21
N LEU A 32 -10.89 -6.68 12.29
CA LEU A 32 -11.13 -6.57 10.86
C LEU A 32 -12.29 -7.48 10.47
N LEU A 33 -13.27 -6.88 9.81
CA LEU A 33 -14.47 -7.54 9.30
C LEU A 33 -14.44 -7.52 7.78
N GLY A 34 -14.88 -8.61 7.20
CA GLY A 34 -14.82 -8.78 5.76
C GLY A 34 -15.62 -9.96 5.26
N ASN A 35 -15.50 -10.20 3.97
CA ASN A 35 -16.07 -11.34 3.26
C ASN A 35 -14.98 -12.01 2.42
N GLU A 36 -15.21 -13.29 2.14
CA GLU A 36 -14.35 -14.12 1.31
C GLU A 36 -15.18 -14.54 0.10
N ASP A 37 -15.03 -13.80 -0.99
CA ASP A 37 -15.74 -14.03 -2.26
C ASP A 37 -14.70 -14.27 -3.37
N GLY A 38 -13.89 -15.32 -3.19
CA GLY A 38 -12.74 -15.66 -4.05
C GLY A 38 -11.46 -14.92 -3.65
N GLU A 39 -11.57 -13.62 -3.39
CA GLU A 39 -10.55 -12.77 -2.75
C GLU A 39 -11.01 -12.33 -1.37
N ILE A 40 -10.06 -11.93 -0.52
CA ILE A 40 -10.34 -11.52 0.86
C ILE A 40 -10.53 -10.01 0.87
N HIS A 41 -11.78 -9.59 1.03
CA HIS A 41 -12.13 -8.17 1.13
C HIS A 41 -12.35 -7.78 2.58
N ILE A 42 -11.53 -6.86 3.07
CA ILE A 42 -11.68 -6.22 4.37
C ILE A 42 -12.44 -4.92 4.14
N THR A 43 -13.72 -4.94 4.47
CA THR A 43 -14.66 -3.84 4.23
C THR A 43 -14.83 -2.95 5.45
N GLU A 44 -14.83 -3.53 6.64
CA GLU A 44 -15.22 -2.85 7.87
C GLU A 44 -14.22 -3.12 9.01
N SER A 45 -14.17 -2.21 9.97
CA SER A 45 -13.34 -2.39 11.15
C SER A 45 -13.92 -1.69 12.37
N PHE A 46 -13.62 -2.20 13.57
CA PHE A 46 -13.97 -1.53 14.81
C PHE A 46 -12.83 -1.62 15.83
N ALA A 47 -12.67 -0.58 16.64
CA ALA A 47 -11.67 -0.57 17.70
C ALA A 47 -12.10 -1.48 18.87
N CYS A 48 -11.14 -2.22 19.43
CA CYS A 48 -11.35 -3.00 20.63
C CYS A 48 -10.88 -2.24 21.86
N ILE A 49 -11.40 -2.59 23.04
CA ILE A 49 -10.79 -2.15 24.30
C ILE A 49 -9.49 -2.94 24.43
N PHE A 50 -8.37 -2.23 24.27
CA PHE A 50 -7.01 -2.77 24.22
C PHE A 50 -6.15 -1.91 25.12
N GLU A 51 -5.48 -2.56 26.06
CA GLU A 51 -4.50 -1.96 26.96
C GLU A 51 -3.22 -2.81 26.88
N GLU A 52 -2.08 -2.13 26.79
CA GLU A 52 -0.77 -2.76 26.70
C GLU A 52 0.16 -2.00 27.64
N ASP A 53 0.59 -2.70 28.69
CA ASP A 53 1.52 -2.23 29.72
C ASP A 53 2.77 -3.11 29.71
N GLU A 54 3.80 -2.72 30.48
CA GLU A 54 5.07 -3.48 30.57
C GLU A 54 4.87 -4.91 31.14
N ASP A 55 3.83 -5.11 31.94
CA ASP A 55 3.51 -6.39 32.58
C ASP A 55 2.61 -7.31 31.75
N GLY A 56 2.09 -6.84 30.61
CA GLY A 56 1.25 -7.64 29.71
C GLY A 56 0.22 -6.84 28.91
N TRP A 57 -0.63 -7.56 28.20
CA TRP A 57 -1.67 -7.01 27.34
C TRP A 57 -3.06 -7.52 27.73
N PHE A 58 -4.08 -6.70 27.49
CA PHE A 58 -5.46 -7.03 27.74
C PHE A 58 -6.35 -6.69 26.53
N ILE A 59 -7.17 -7.65 26.14
CA ILE A 59 -8.22 -7.50 25.11
C ILE A 59 -9.54 -8.02 25.68
N ASP A 60 -10.58 -7.18 25.62
CA ASP A 60 -11.92 -7.60 26.00
C ASP A 60 -12.59 -8.45 24.91
N THR A 61 -12.49 -9.77 25.05
CA THR A 61 -13.15 -10.73 24.16
C THR A 61 -14.68 -10.70 24.21
N SER A 62 -15.28 -10.27 25.33
CA SER A 62 -16.72 -10.19 25.47
C SER A 62 -17.28 -9.04 24.63
N TYR A 63 -16.56 -7.91 24.62
CA TYR A 63 -16.84 -6.77 23.77
C TYR A 63 -16.76 -7.14 22.29
N ILE A 64 -15.71 -7.86 21.87
CA ILE A 64 -15.55 -8.31 20.48
C ILE A 64 -16.77 -9.11 20.02
N ARG A 65 -17.23 -10.07 20.84
CA ARG A 65 -18.40 -10.88 20.51
C ARG A 65 -19.67 -10.04 20.41
N SER A 66 -19.94 -9.19 21.39
CA SER A 66 -21.14 -8.35 21.38
C SER A 66 -21.16 -7.36 20.21
N MET A 67 -20.02 -6.76 19.87
CA MET A 67 -19.91 -5.87 18.71
C MET A 67 -20.07 -6.63 17.40
N PHE A 68 -19.44 -7.81 17.27
CA PHE A 68 -19.60 -8.63 16.08
C PHE A 68 -21.07 -9.03 15.86
N GLU A 69 -21.81 -9.39 16.91
CA GLU A 69 -23.24 -9.69 16.81
C GLU A 69 -24.07 -8.51 16.29
N LEU A 70 -23.66 -7.25 16.56
CA LEU A 70 -24.34 -6.07 16.02
C LEU A 70 -24.05 -5.89 14.53
N PHE A 71 -22.78 -6.02 14.11
CA PHE A 71 -22.42 -5.95 12.69
C PHE A 71 -23.08 -7.07 11.89
N TYR A 72 -23.11 -8.29 12.43
CA TYR A 72 -23.73 -9.44 11.79
C TYR A 72 -25.25 -9.27 11.59
N LYS A 73 -25.95 -8.56 12.49
CA LYS A 73 -27.37 -8.22 12.34
C LYS A 73 -27.63 -7.26 11.17
N VAL A 74 -26.69 -6.37 10.88
CA VAL A 74 -26.78 -5.42 9.77
C VAL A 74 -26.38 -6.10 8.46
N ASN A 75 -25.28 -6.84 8.48
CA ASN A 75 -24.76 -7.56 7.33
C ASN A 75 -24.29 -8.97 7.71
N HIS A 76 -25.07 -9.98 7.31
CA HIS A 76 -24.81 -11.39 7.58
C HIS A 76 -23.65 -11.98 6.76
N LYS A 77 -23.15 -11.25 5.76
CA LYS A 77 -21.97 -11.68 4.98
C LYS A 77 -20.66 -11.41 5.73
N LEU A 78 -20.67 -10.52 6.72
CA LEU A 78 -19.47 -10.14 7.45
C LEU A 78 -19.02 -11.27 8.37
N LYS A 79 -17.73 -11.61 8.25
CA LYS A 79 -17.00 -12.51 9.12
C LYS A 79 -15.82 -11.77 9.74
N ILE A 80 -15.36 -12.27 10.88
CA ILE A 80 -14.11 -11.81 11.48
C ILE A 80 -12.97 -12.41 10.65
N MET A 81 -12.18 -11.56 10.01
CA MET A 81 -11.04 -11.99 9.18
C MET A 81 -9.72 -11.91 9.94
N GLY A 82 -9.65 -11.05 10.95
CA GLY A 82 -8.43 -10.84 11.71
C GLY A 82 -8.49 -9.59 12.57
N TRP A 83 -7.32 -9.02 12.81
CA TRP A 83 -7.17 -7.80 13.60
C TRP A 83 -6.13 -6.88 12.98
N TYR A 84 -6.26 -5.60 13.27
CA TYR A 84 -5.26 -4.61 12.92
C TYR A 84 -4.69 -3.99 14.18
N HIS A 85 -3.48 -3.47 14.04
CA HIS A 85 -2.99 -2.47 14.96
C HIS A 85 -2.38 -1.30 14.21
N THR A 86 -2.42 -0.16 14.88
CA THR A 86 -1.73 1.04 14.44
C THR A 86 -0.26 0.86 14.83
N GLY A 87 0.65 0.71 13.86
CA GLY A 87 2.07 0.34 14.02
C GLY A 87 2.92 1.22 14.96
N PRO A 88 4.19 1.54 14.63
CA PRO A 88 4.80 1.53 13.30
C PRO A 88 5.48 0.21 12.93
N ARG A 89 5.72 -0.71 13.88
CA ARG A 89 6.38 -2.01 13.64
C ARG A 89 5.64 -3.13 14.36
N MET A 90 5.97 -4.36 14.00
CA MET A 90 5.52 -5.56 14.70
C MET A 90 6.17 -5.63 16.10
N TYR A 91 5.41 -6.09 17.09
CA TYR A 91 5.83 -6.30 18.47
C TYR A 91 5.83 -7.80 18.82
N GLU A 92 6.63 -8.21 19.80
CA GLU A 92 6.69 -9.62 20.24
C GLU A 92 5.33 -10.11 20.76
N ASN A 93 4.57 -9.23 21.42
CA ASN A 93 3.22 -9.51 21.94
C ASN A 93 2.20 -9.86 20.83
N ASP A 94 2.50 -9.54 19.57
CA ASP A 94 1.56 -9.72 18.45
C ASP A 94 1.30 -11.19 18.18
N LEU A 95 2.29 -12.04 18.46
CA LEU A 95 2.15 -13.48 18.36
C LEU A 95 1.10 -14.00 19.34
N ASP A 96 1.20 -13.58 20.60
CA ASP A 96 0.29 -14.03 21.67
C ASP A 96 -1.12 -13.47 21.49
N ILE A 97 -1.24 -12.21 21.04
CA ILE A 97 -2.53 -11.59 20.70
C ILE A 97 -3.19 -12.37 19.56
N THR A 98 -2.44 -12.66 18.50
CA THR A 98 -2.96 -13.36 17.33
C THR A 98 -3.41 -14.78 17.70
N ARG A 99 -2.62 -15.52 18.49
CA ARG A 99 -3.00 -16.85 19.02
C ARG A 99 -4.27 -16.81 19.87
N SER A 100 -4.45 -15.77 20.67
CA SER A 100 -5.68 -15.61 21.47
C SER A 100 -6.91 -15.43 20.56
N LEU A 101 -6.74 -14.70 19.45
CA LEU A 101 -7.77 -14.48 18.45
C LEU A 101 -8.05 -15.71 17.58
N SER A 102 -7.11 -16.67 17.50
CA SER A 102 -7.34 -17.95 16.81
C SER A 102 -8.48 -18.79 17.42
N LYS A 103 -8.95 -18.45 18.62
CA LYS A 103 -10.18 -19.04 19.21
C LYS A 103 -11.46 -18.59 18.50
N PHE A 104 -11.42 -17.45 17.82
CA PHE A 104 -12.56 -16.87 17.10
C PHE A 104 -12.50 -17.15 15.59
N VAL A 105 -11.30 -17.31 15.04
CA VAL A 105 -11.05 -17.48 13.60
C VAL A 105 -9.94 -18.51 13.41
N GLU A 106 -10.11 -19.47 12.50
CA GLU A 106 -9.11 -20.54 12.27
C GLU A 106 -7.75 -20.02 11.81
N SER A 107 -7.73 -18.87 11.13
CA SER A 107 -6.50 -18.23 10.65
C SER A 107 -6.68 -16.70 10.60
N PRO A 108 -6.48 -15.98 11.71
CA PRO A 108 -6.61 -14.53 11.73
C PRO A 108 -5.48 -13.84 10.94
N PHE A 109 -5.84 -12.87 10.12
CA PHE A 109 -4.86 -11.95 9.51
C PHE A 109 -4.46 -10.85 10.50
N LEU A 110 -3.19 -10.50 10.47
CA LEU A 110 -2.64 -9.34 11.17
C LEU A 110 -2.34 -8.24 10.15
N THR A 111 -3.06 -7.13 10.23
CA THR A 111 -2.81 -5.98 9.35
C THR A 111 -2.18 -4.84 10.14
N ILE A 112 -0.97 -4.44 9.77
CA ILE A 112 -0.30 -3.27 10.32
C ILE A 112 -0.73 -2.07 9.50
N ILE A 113 -1.47 -1.15 10.12
CA ILE A 113 -1.86 0.11 9.50
C ILE A 113 -0.96 1.20 10.08
N ASN A 114 -0.07 1.75 9.25
CA ASN A 114 0.86 2.78 9.72
C ASN A 114 0.18 4.15 9.77
N VAL A 115 -0.12 4.62 10.98
CA VAL A 115 -0.70 5.95 11.22
C VAL A 115 0.38 7.04 11.25
N HIS A 116 1.64 6.65 11.49
CA HIS A 116 2.79 7.53 11.52
C HIS A 116 3.46 7.46 10.14
N LEU A 117 2.80 8.03 9.13
CA LEU A 117 3.31 8.05 7.76
C LEU A 117 4.66 8.81 7.73
N GLY A 118 5.76 8.06 7.73
CA GLY A 118 7.08 8.54 7.33
C GLY A 118 7.14 8.70 5.81
N GLU A 119 8.17 9.37 5.29
CA GLU A 119 8.24 9.76 3.87
C GLU A 119 8.24 8.60 2.85
N ASN A 120 8.35 7.32 3.23
CA ASN A 120 8.34 6.19 2.28
C ASN A 120 7.72 4.90 2.83
N ASP A 121 6.99 4.95 3.95
CA ASP A 121 6.43 3.72 4.55
C ASP A 121 5.18 3.26 3.81
N LEU A 122 5.08 1.95 3.58
CA LEU A 122 3.84 1.32 3.12
C LEU A 122 2.74 1.59 4.17
N PRO A 123 1.57 2.12 3.76
CA PRO A 123 0.50 2.44 4.71
C PRO A 123 -0.09 1.17 5.34
N ILE A 124 0.04 0.04 4.67
CA ILE A 124 -0.55 -1.25 5.04
C ILE A 124 0.48 -2.35 4.80
N GLN A 125 0.56 -3.28 5.75
CA GLN A 125 1.22 -4.57 5.59
C GLN A 125 0.31 -5.64 6.19
N ALA A 126 0.16 -6.77 5.50
CA ALA A 126 -0.64 -7.89 5.98
C ALA A 126 0.25 -9.10 6.28
N PHE A 127 -0.04 -9.78 7.38
CA PHE A 127 0.69 -10.95 7.84
C PHE A 127 -0.28 -12.06 8.22
N LYS A 128 0.18 -13.30 8.08
CA LYS A 128 -0.53 -14.52 8.47
C LYS A 128 0.41 -15.41 9.26
N LEU A 129 -0.10 -16.10 10.27
CA LEU A 129 0.67 -17.12 10.98
C LEU A 129 0.77 -18.41 10.14
N ASP A 130 1.98 -18.95 10.04
CA ASP A 130 2.22 -20.29 9.52
C ASP A 130 2.00 -21.38 10.58
N GLU A 131 2.07 -22.66 10.17
CA GLU A 131 2.02 -23.82 11.06
C GLU A 131 3.13 -23.81 12.14
N GLN A 132 4.20 -23.04 11.90
CA GLN A 132 5.36 -22.88 12.79
C GLN A 132 5.26 -21.64 13.71
N ASP A 133 4.10 -20.97 13.73
CA ASP A 133 3.87 -19.72 14.49
C ASP A 133 4.77 -18.55 14.05
N GLU A 134 5.28 -18.57 12.82
CA GLU A 134 6.01 -17.46 12.22
C GLU A 134 5.09 -16.61 11.33
N PHE A 135 5.29 -15.30 11.33
CA PHE A 135 4.50 -14.37 10.51
C PHE A 135 5.03 -14.31 9.09
N ILE A 136 4.22 -14.78 8.14
CA ILE A 136 4.48 -14.70 6.72
C ILE A 136 3.78 -13.45 6.15
N HIS A 137 4.51 -12.67 5.36
CA HIS A 137 3.95 -11.52 4.66
C HIS A 137 2.98 -11.97 3.56
N VAL A 138 1.82 -11.31 3.50
CA VAL A 138 0.77 -11.57 2.53
C VAL A 138 0.61 -10.35 1.63
N GLY A 139 0.47 -10.57 0.32
CA GLY A 139 0.23 -9.50 -0.64
C GLY A 139 -1.03 -8.72 -0.27
N CYS A 140 -0.92 -7.40 -0.17
CA CYS A 140 -2.04 -6.53 0.15
C CYS A 140 -2.19 -5.40 -0.89
N SER A 141 -3.43 -5.15 -1.30
CA SER A 141 -3.80 -4.02 -2.15
C SER A 141 -4.88 -3.17 -1.48
N ILE A 142 -4.96 -1.91 -1.89
CA ILE A 142 -6.04 -1.00 -1.49
C ILE A 142 -6.97 -0.89 -2.69
N GLU A 143 -8.21 -1.32 -2.52
CA GLU A 143 -9.25 -1.21 -3.56
C GLU A 143 -10.51 -0.64 -2.93
N ALA A 144 -11.20 0.20 -3.69
CA ALA A 144 -12.41 0.88 -3.27
C ALA A 144 -13.61 0.31 -4.03
N GLU A 145 -14.74 0.15 -3.35
CA GLU A 145 -16.03 -0.06 -4.02
C GLU A 145 -16.49 1.24 -4.69
N GLU A 146 -17.35 1.17 -5.72
CA GLU A 146 -17.84 2.33 -6.49
C GLU A 146 -18.33 3.48 -5.59
N ALA A 147 -19.07 3.15 -4.52
CA ALA A 147 -19.55 4.14 -3.56
C ALA A 147 -18.42 4.79 -2.74
N GLU A 148 -17.40 4.02 -2.37
CA GLU A 148 -16.22 4.53 -1.65
C GLU A 148 -15.31 5.35 -2.58
N GLU A 149 -15.13 4.92 -3.83
CA GLU A 149 -14.29 5.58 -4.82
C GLU A 149 -14.76 7.02 -5.05
N VAL A 150 -16.06 7.23 -5.23
CA VAL A 150 -16.65 8.58 -5.37
C VAL A 150 -16.38 9.43 -4.13
N GLY A 151 -16.46 8.85 -2.93
CA GLY A 151 -16.17 9.55 -1.68
C GLY A 151 -14.70 9.94 -1.56
N VAL A 152 -13.78 9.01 -1.87
CA VAL A 152 -12.34 9.23 -1.83
C VAL A 152 -11.91 10.25 -2.89
N GLU A 153 -12.43 10.16 -4.11
CA GLU A 153 -12.14 11.11 -5.18
C GLU A 153 -12.60 12.53 -4.79
N HIS A 154 -13.78 12.64 -4.17
CA HIS A 154 -14.28 13.93 -3.67
C HIS A 154 -13.35 14.54 -2.62
N LEU A 155 -12.82 13.73 -1.69
CA LEU A 155 -11.90 14.20 -0.64
C LEU A 155 -10.54 14.63 -1.19
N ILE A 156 -10.08 13.99 -2.27
CA ILE A 156 -8.73 14.19 -2.82
C ILE A 156 -8.72 15.21 -3.96
N ARG A 157 -9.88 15.67 -4.44
CA ARG A 157 -10.00 16.61 -5.58
C ARG A 157 -9.09 17.83 -5.46
N ASP A 158 -9.00 18.43 -4.28
CA ASP A 158 -8.21 19.65 -4.03
C ASP A 158 -6.70 19.36 -3.90
N ILE A 159 -6.32 18.12 -3.59
CA ILE A 159 -4.91 17.69 -3.47
C ILE A 159 -4.38 17.20 -4.82
N ARG A 160 -5.27 16.64 -5.67
CA ARG A 160 -4.96 16.13 -7.00
C ARG A 160 -4.87 17.21 -8.08
N GLU A 161 -5.07 18.48 -7.76
CA GLU A 161 -4.91 19.56 -8.73
C GLU A 161 -3.49 19.53 -9.34
N GLU A 162 -3.44 19.33 -10.67
CA GLU A 162 -2.33 19.49 -11.62
C GLU A 162 -1.47 18.30 -12.08
N ALA A 163 -1.56 17.07 -11.55
CA ALA A 163 -0.51 16.06 -11.80
C ALA A 163 -0.85 14.79 -12.62
N SER A 164 -2.09 14.44 -12.99
CA SER A 164 -2.30 13.10 -13.60
C SER A 164 -2.07 13.00 -15.11
N GLY A 165 -1.92 14.12 -15.83
CA GLY A 165 -1.87 14.13 -17.30
C GLY A 165 -0.56 14.61 -17.96
N SER A 166 0.32 15.29 -17.21
CA SER A 166 1.50 15.94 -17.79
C SER A 166 2.73 15.03 -17.82
N ILE A 167 3.55 15.14 -18.87
CA ILE A 167 4.88 14.51 -18.95
C ILE A 167 5.73 14.89 -17.72
N ALA A 168 5.60 16.13 -17.24
CA ALA A 168 6.31 16.60 -16.05
C ALA A 168 5.96 15.77 -14.80
N ALA A 169 4.69 15.42 -14.63
CA ALA A 169 4.27 14.60 -13.50
C ALA A 169 4.72 13.14 -13.62
N LYS A 170 4.74 12.58 -14.84
CA LYS A 170 5.34 11.25 -15.08
C LYS A 170 6.83 11.24 -14.74
N ILE A 171 7.57 12.29 -15.11
CA ILE A 171 8.99 12.43 -14.79
C ILE A 171 9.19 12.55 -13.27
N ASN A 172 8.35 13.35 -12.58
CA ASN A 172 8.39 13.45 -11.13
C ASN A 172 8.08 12.11 -10.46
N GLY A 173 7.08 11.36 -10.95
CA GLY A 173 6.80 10.01 -10.47
C GLY A 173 8.00 9.06 -10.61
N ILE A 174 8.68 9.07 -11.76
CA ILE A 174 9.92 8.27 -11.96
C ILE A 174 11.01 8.70 -10.96
N LYS A 175 11.20 10.01 -10.76
CA LYS A 175 12.18 10.55 -9.81
C LYS A 175 11.88 10.10 -8.38
N GLU A 176 10.63 10.20 -7.95
CA GLU A 176 10.18 9.79 -6.61
C GLU A 176 10.35 8.29 -6.42
N SER A 177 9.93 7.47 -7.39
CA SER A 177 10.15 6.02 -7.37
C SER A 177 11.63 5.63 -7.28
N LEU A 178 12.53 6.37 -7.95
CA LEU A 178 13.98 6.14 -7.86
C LEU A 178 14.54 6.47 -6.47
N LEU A 179 14.01 7.47 -5.79
CA LEU A 179 14.41 7.80 -4.41
C LEU A 179 13.97 6.70 -3.44
N VAL A 180 12.73 6.22 -3.56
CA VAL A 180 12.21 5.07 -2.80
C VAL A 180 13.10 3.85 -3.03
N TYR A 181 13.38 3.52 -4.30
CA TYR A 181 14.21 2.38 -4.68
C TYR A 181 15.63 2.48 -4.07
N LYS A 182 16.24 3.66 -4.10
CA LYS A 182 17.54 3.90 -3.45
C LYS A 182 17.46 3.70 -1.93
N GLY A 183 16.36 4.10 -1.29
CA GLY A 183 16.12 3.87 0.14
C GLY A 183 16.12 2.39 0.47
N VAL A 184 15.31 1.61 -0.25
CA VAL A 184 15.19 0.14 -0.08
C VAL A 184 16.54 -0.56 -0.30
N LEU A 185 17.28 -0.18 -1.35
CA LEU A 185 18.65 -0.72 -1.56
C LEU A 185 19.60 -0.37 -0.40
N GLY A 186 19.43 0.80 0.22
CA GLY A 186 20.17 1.20 1.40
C GLY A 186 19.88 0.31 2.62
N GLU A 187 18.62 -0.07 2.81
CA GLU A 187 18.20 -0.99 3.88
C GLU A 187 18.76 -2.40 3.67
N ILE A 188 18.67 -2.93 2.45
CA ILE A 188 19.28 -4.23 2.09
C ILE A 188 20.80 -4.20 2.37
N ARG A 189 21.47 -3.11 1.99
CA ARG A 189 22.91 -2.96 2.28
C ARG A 189 23.19 -2.95 3.78
N SER A 190 22.41 -2.18 4.56
CA SER A 190 22.57 -2.12 6.02
C SER A 190 22.39 -3.49 6.66
N TYR A 191 21.37 -4.25 6.24
CA TYR A 191 21.13 -5.61 6.72
C TYR A 191 22.33 -6.52 6.44
N LEU A 192 22.85 -6.52 5.21
CA LEU A 192 24.02 -7.33 4.85
C LEU A 192 25.28 -6.92 5.62
N GLU A 193 25.49 -5.62 5.84
CA GLU A 193 26.59 -5.11 6.66
C GLU A 193 26.47 -5.59 8.13
N ASP A 194 25.27 -5.62 8.69
CA ASP A 194 25.02 -6.05 10.07
C ASP A 194 25.19 -7.56 10.24
N VAL A 195 24.83 -8.35 9.23
CA VAL A 195 25.11 -9.80 9.16
C VAL A 195 26.62 -10.06 9.09
N ILE A 196 27.37 -9.31 8.27
CA ILE A 196 28.84 -9.45 8.17
C ILE A 196 29.52 -9.09 9.50
N LYS A 197 29.03 -8.07 10.21
CA LYS A 197 29.54 -7.67 11.53
C LYS A 197 29.15 -8.65 12.65
N GLY A 198 28.23 -9.59 12.39
CA GLY A 198 27.75 -10.58 13.36
C GLY A 198 26.73 -10.04 14.36
N HIS A 199 26.06 -8.92 14.06
CA HIS A 199 24.99 -8.37 14.92
C HIS A 199 23.67 -9.13 14.75
N ILE A 200 23.42 -9.69 13.57
CA ILE A 200 22.17 -10.37 13.20
C ILE A 200 22.51 -11.72 12.56
N SER A 201 21.76 -12.76 12.91
CA SER A 201 21.88 -14.07 12.27
C SER A 201 21.37 -14.01 10.82
N PRO A 202 22.09 -14.59 9.85
CA PRO A 202 21.66 -14.60 8.45
C PRO A 202 20.35 -15.38 8.29
N SER A 203 19.34 -14.75 7.70
CA SER A 203 18.16 -15.46 7.20
C SER A 203 18.47 -16.00 5.81
N GLN A 204 18.32 -17.33 5.64
CA GLN A 204 18.59 -17.99 4.38
C GLN A 204 17.67 -17.47 3.26
N GLU A 205 16.40 -17.22 3.57
CA GLU A 205 15.40 -16.74 2.61
C GLU A 205 15.78 -15.38 2.02
N ILE A 206 16.26 -14.45 2.86
CA ILE A 206 16.66 -13.11 2.40
C ILE A 206 17.89 -13.19 1.50
N ILE A 207 18.83 -14.09 1.81
CA ILE A 207 20.04 -14.30 1.00
C ILE A 207 19.69 -14.87 -0.36
N ASP A 208 18.78 -15.86 -0.41
CA ASP A 208 18.33 -16.47 -1.65
C ASP A 208 17.61 -15.44 -2.54
N LEU A 209 16.73 -14.61 -1.97
CA LEU A 209 16.10 -13.48 -2.67
C LEU A 209 17.12 -12.47 -3.20
N CYS A 210 18.14 -12.12 -2.41
CA CYS A 210 19.21 -11.22 -2.88
C CYS A 210 19.97 -11.81 -4.06
N GLN A 211 20.21 -13.12 -4.06
CA GLN A 211 20.86 -13.82 -5.16
C GLN A 211 19.97 -13.82 -6.42
N GLU A 212 18.67 -14.04 -6.29
CA GLU A 212 17.71 -13.94 -7.39
C GLU A 212 17.68 -12.52 -7.99
N ILE A 213 17.72 -11.48 -7.16
CA ILE A 213 17.77 -10.09 -7.61
C ILE A 213 19.02 -9.85 -8.47
N ILE A 214 20.20 -10.30 -8.01
CA ILE A 214 21.45 -10.14 -8.75
C ILE A 214 21.41 -10.91 -10.08
N ASN A 215 20.84 -12.11 -10.07
CA ASN A 215 20.69 -12.92 -11.28
C ASN A 215 19.67 -12.34 -12.28
N SER A 216 18.69 -11.58 -11.78
CA SER A 216 17.64 -10.95 -12.58
C SER A 216 18.03 -9.59 -13.15
N ILE A 217 19.27 -9.12 -12.92
CA ILE A 217 19.74 -7.84 -13.47
C ILE A 217 19.74 -7.93 -15.00
N PRO A 218 18.94 -7.08 -15.70
CA PRO A 218 18.84 -7.14 -17.15
C PRO A 218 20.17 -6.76 -17.79
N LYS A 219 20.65 -7.61 -18.70
CA LYS A 219 21.83 -7.30 -19.54
C LYS A 219 21.34 -6.58 -20.79
N LEU A 220 21.88 -5.39 -21.05
CA LEU A 220 21.59 -4.64 -22.27
C LEU A 220 22.34 -5.29 -23.45
N GLU A 221 21.62 -6.09 -24.25
CA GLU A 221 22.19 -6.74 -25.43
C GLU A 221 22.14 -5.87 -26.70
N LYS A 222 21.33 -4.81 -26.71
CA LYS A 222 21.15 -3.91 -27.87
C LYS A 222 21.42 -2.43 -27.54
N PRO A 223 22.01 -1.67 -28.48
CA PRO A 223 22.17 -0.23 -28.33
C PRO A 223 20.82 0.50 -28.39
N LEU A 224 20.69 1.57 -27.60
CA LEU A 224 19.46 2.35 -27.41
C LEU A 224 19.04 3.18 -28.65
N ASP A 225 19.85 3.16 -29.72
CA ASP A 225 19.68 4.02 -30.90
C ASP A 225 18.42 3.71 -31.72
N GLU A 226 17.85 2.50 -31.63
CA GLU A 226 16.66 2.10 -32.40
C GLU A 226 15.43 2.98 -32.11
N ASN A 227 15.35 3.63 -30.93
CA ASN A 227 14.20 4.48 -30.56
C ASN A 227 14.39 5.97 -30.87
N LEU A 228 15.60 6.39 -31.26
CA LEU A 228 15.90 7.81 -31.45
C LEU A 228 15.24 8.38 -32.70
N SER A 229 15.17 7.59 -33.78
CA SER A 229 14.48 7.94 -35.03
C SER A 229 12.99 8.21 -34.79
N ASP A 230 12.35 7.39 -33.96
CA ASP A 230 10.91 7.49 -33.69
C ASP A 230 10.58 8.73 -32.85
N CYS A 231 11.46 9.09 -31.91
CA CYS A 231 11.36 10.36 -31.18
C CYS A 231 11.49 11.57 -32.10
N TYR A 232 12.43 11.56 -33.05
CA TYR A 232 12.59 12.66 -34.01
C TYR A 232 11.39 12.80 -34.95
N VAL A 233 10.84 11.69 -35.45
CA VAL A 233 9.62 11.71 -36.29
C VAL A 233 8.41 12.24 -35.50
N SER A 234 8.25 11.82 -34.24
CA SER A 234 7.18 12.32 -33.36
C SER A 234 7.32 13.82 -33.07
N ALA A 235 8.54 14.30 -32.81
CA ALA A 235 8.81 15.72 -32.60
C ALA A 235 8.49 16.55 -33.85
N LEU A 236 8.90 16.08 -35.03
CA LEU A 236 8.61 16.75 -36.31
C LEU A 236 7.11 16.80 -36.58
N ALA A 237 6.37 15.70 -36.38
CA ALA A 237 4.92 15.67 -36.51
C ALA A 237 4.23 16.69 -35.58
N LYS A 238 4.67 16.80 -34.31
CA LYS A 238 4.15 17.80 -33.37
C LYS A 238 4.40 19.23 -33.84
N THR A 239 5.59 19.53 -34.37
CA THR A 239 5.88 20.88 -34.91
C THR A 239 5.00 21.23 -36.11
N VAL A 240 4.73 20.28 -37.01
CA VAL A 240 3.85 20.52 -38.17
C VAL A 240 2.41 20.78 -37.73
N ILE A 241 1.90 20.02 -36.75
CA ILE A 241 0.57 20.24 -36.17
C ILE A 241 0.48 21.62 -35.54
N ALA A 242 1.44 21.99 -34.68
CA ALA A 242 1.47 23.30 -34.05
C ALA A 242 1.54 24.46 -35.05
N LEU A 243 2.26 24.28 -36.17
CA LEU A 243 2.36 25.27 -37.23
C LEU A 243 1.05 25.40 -38.03
N ASN A 244 0.35 24.30 -38.27
CA ASN A 244 -0.99 24.29 -38.86
C ASN A 244 -2.03 24.95 -37.93
N ASP A 245 -1.97 24.68 -36.63
CA ASP A 245 -2.82 25.35 -35.64
C ASP A 245 -2.54 26.86 -35.61
N LEU A 246 -1.27 27.28 -35.68
CA LEU A 246 -0.90 28.69 -35.76
C LEU A 246 -1.41 29.35 -37.04
N ARG A 247 -1.32 28.66 -38.18
CA ARG A 247 -1.90 29.12 -39.45
C ARG A 247 -3.42 29.26 -39.35
N ARG A 248 -4.10 28.27 -38.76
CA ARG A 248 -5.56 28.32 -38.52
C ARG A 248 -5.92 29.52 -37.64
N ASN A 249 -5.23 29.71 -36.52
CA ASN A 249 -5.42 30.84 -35.62
C ASN A 249 -5.20 32.20 -36.31
N ARG A 250 -4.23 32.31 -37.23
CA ARG A 250 -4.01 33.57 -37.98
C ARG A 250 -5.12 33.86 -38.99
N LEU A 251 -5.65 32.83 -39.65
CA LEU A 251 -6.80 32.95 -40.57
C LEU A 251 -8.07 33.36 -39.82
N GLU A 252 -8.33 32.75 -38.66
CA GLU A 252 -9.49 33.10 -37.81
C GLU A 252 -9.42 34.54 -37.29
N ASN A 253 -8.22 35.06 -37.03
CA ASN A 253 -8.01 36.44 -36.59
C ASN A 253 -7.89 37.47 -37.72
N GLY A 254 -8.14 37.08 -38.98
CA GLY A 254 -8.15 38.01 -40.13
C GLY A 254 -6.79 38.63 -40.47
N ILE A 255 -5.68 38.04 -40.02
CA ILE A 255 -4.33 38.50 -40.34
C ILE A 255 -3.99 37.96 -41.73
N GLU A 256 -4.15 38.79 -42.77
CA GLU A 256 -3.82 38.44 -44.15
C GLU A 256 -2.36 37.93 -44.24
N MET A 257 -2.22 36.77 -44.89
CA MET A 257 -0.90 36.26 -45.24
C MET A 257 -0.40 37.05 -46.44
N ASN A 258 0.43 38.07 -46.21
CA ASN A 258 1.28 38.62 -47.26
C ASN A 258 2.23 37.50 -47.71
N THR A 259 1.80 36.77 -48.74
CA THR A 259 2.68 35.91 -49.52
C THR A 259 3.68 36.79 -50.27
N PRO A 260 5.00 36.54 -50.19
CA PRO A 260 5.88 36.95 -51.28
C PRO A 260 5.52 36.19 -52.57
#